data_AF-A0A1Q5N667-F1
#
_entry.id   AF-A0A1Q5N667-F1
#
_cell.length_a   1.000
_cell.length_b   1.000
_cell.length_c   1.000
_cell.angle_alpha   90.00
_cell.angle_beta   90.00
_cell.angle_gamma   90.00
#
_symmetry.space_group_name_H-M   'P 1'
#
loop_
_entity.id
_entity.type
_entity.pdbx_description
1 polymer ?
#
loop_
_entity_poly.entity_id
_entity_poly.type
_entity_poly.pdbx_seq_one_letter_code
_entity_poly.pdbx_strand_id
1 'polypeptide(L)'
;MTDSERRTDRRLERTILELLERRGPTATICPSDAARAVYEGDGDGWRALMEPARRAARRLVTAGEVEITQGGRRVDPAEARGPIRIRRVR
;
A
#
# COMPACT_ATOMS: atom_id res chain seq x y z
N MET A 1 -11.61 14.75 7.06
CA MET A 1 -11.36 13.32 7.30
C MET A 1 -12.15 12.85 8.50
N THR A 2 -12.94 11.80 8.35
CA THR A 2 -13.70 11.16 9.44
C THR A 2 -12.80 10.28 10.30
N ASP A 3 -13.27 9.84 11.47
CA ASP A 3 -12.53 8.88 12.31
C ASP A 3 -12.35 7.52 11.60
N SER A 4 -13.39 7.10 10.88
CA SER A 4 -13.38 5.86 10.09
C SER A 4 -12.30 5.88 9.02
N GLU A 5 -12.20 6.97 8.25
CA GLU A 5 -11.16 7.12 7.22
C GLU A 5 -9.74 7.06 7.82
N ARG A 6 -9.51 7.70 8.98
CA ARG A 6 -8.21 7.63 9.67
C ARG A 6 -7.89 6.21 10.14
N ARG A 7 -8.89 5.47 10.62
CA ARG A 7 -8.74 4.08 11.04
C ARG A 7 -8.39 3.17 9.87
N THR A 8 -9.08 3.32 8.74
CA THR A 8 -8.77 2.61 7.49
C THR A 8 -7.37 2.90 7.01
N ASP A 9 -6.97 4.18 7.01
CA ASP A 9 -5.64 4.63 6.60
C ASP A 9 -4.52 3.97 7.44
N ARG A 10 -4.66 3.95 8.77
CA ARG A 10 -3.70 3.26 9.67
C ARG A 10 -3.68 1.76 9.47
N ARG A 11 -4.85 1.15 9.25
CA ARG A 11 -4.94 -0.30 9.00
C ARG A 11 -4.25 -0.68 7.70
N LEU A 12 -4.39 0.13 6.64
CA LEU A 12 -3.69 -0.07 5.38
C LEU A 12 -2.17 0.01 5.52
N GLU A 13 -1.65 0.98 6.27
CA GLU A 13 -0.21 1.07 6.55
C GLU A 13 0.32 -0.19 7.22
N ARG A 14 -0.35 -0.61 8.30
CA ARG A 14 0.01 -1.83 9.02
C ARG A 14 -0.03 -3.06 8.12
N THR A 15 -1.11 -3.22 7.36
CA THR A 15 -1.27 -4.37 6.45
C THR A 15 -0.23 -4.39 5.34
N ILE A 16 0.21 -3.23 4.81
CA ILE A 16 1.32 -3.17 3.84
C ILE A 16 2.60 -3.77 4.45
N LEU A 17 2.97 -3.36 5.66
CA LEU A 17 4.17 -3.83 6.34
C LEU A 17 4.08 -5.33 6.68
N GLU A 18 2.94 -5.79 7.21
CA GLU A 18 2.69 -7.20 7.54
C GLU A 18 2.73 -8.11 6.30
N LEU A 19 2.18 -7.66 5.17
CA LEU A 19 2.23 -8.44 3.92
C LEU A 19 3.66 -8.55 3.37
N LEU A 20 4.43 -7.46 3.43
CA LEU A 20 5.84 -7.49 3.05
C LEU A 20 6.65 -8.38 3.99
N GLU A 21 6.32 -8.39 5.28
CA GLU A 21 6.92 -9.28 6.27
C GLU A 21 6.72 -10.74 5.96
N ARG A 22 5.48 -11.13 5.74
CA ARG A 22 5.12 -12.53 5.46
C ARG A 22 5.72 -13.03 4.15
N ARG A 23 5.90 -12.17 3.13
CA ARG A 23 6.43 -12.58 1.82
C ARG A 23 7.97 -12.63 1.77
N GLY A 24 8.66 -12.00 2.71
CA GLY A 24 10.13 -12.03 2.81
C GLY A 24 10.84 -10.75 2.34
N PRO A 25 12.17 -10.68 2.53
CA PRO A 25 12.94 -9.44 2.47
C PRO A 25 13.01 -8.79 1.07
N THR A 26 12.94 -9.59 0.01
CA THR A 26 13.02 -9.11 -1.38
C THR A 26 11.66 -9.03 -2.07
N ALA A 27 10.60 -9.41 -1.37
CA ALA A 27 9.27 -9.49 -1.94
C ALA A 27 8.68 -8.10 -2.22
N THR A 28 7.67 -8.09 -3.09
CA THR A 28 6.89 -6.90 -3.38
C THR A 28 5.40 -7.20 -3.26
N ILE A 29 4.62 -6.15 -2.99
CA ILE A 29 3.16 -6.17 -3.08
C ILE A 29 2.67 -5.08 -4.03
N CYS A 30 1.39 -5.03 -4.37
CA CYS A 30 0.75 -3.86 -4.99
C CYS A 30 -0.32 -3.26 -4.05
N PRO A 31 -0.84 -2.06 -4.35
CA PRO A 31 -1.92 -1.46 -3.54
C PRO A 31 -3.15 -2.37 -3.39
N SER A 32 -3.46 -3.20 -4.40
CA SER A 32 -4.59 -4.14 -4.33
C SER A 32 -4.41 -5.29 -3.37
N ASP A 33 -3.17 -5.70 -3.09
CA ASP A 33 -2.91 -6.70 -2.04
C ASP A 33 -3.38 -6.16 -0.68
N ALA A 34 -2.99 -4.93 -0.34
CA ALA A 34 -3.36 -4.30 0.93
C ALA A 34 -4.86 -3.97 1.00
N ALA A 35 -5.42 -3.42 -0.07
CA ALA A 35 -6.86 -3.10 -0.12
C ALA A 35 -7.75 -4.33 0.06
N ARG A 36 -7.43 -5.45 -0.60
CA ARG A 36 -8.17 -6.71 -0.45
C ARG A 36 -8.02 -7.29 0.96
N ALA A 37 -6.84 -7.17 1.56
CA ALA A 37 -6.60 -7.67 2.91
C ALA A 37 -7.29 -6.83 4.01
N VAL A 38 -7.52 -5.53 3.78
CA VAL A 38 -8.21 -4.64 4.73
C VAL A 38 -9.73 -4.67 4.56
N TYR A 39 -10.24 -4.89 3.35
CA TYR A 39 -11.68 -4.90 3.09
C TYR A 39 -12.35 -6.11 3.74
N GLU A 40 -13.40 -5.87 4.53
CA GLU A 40 -14.11 -6.90 5.32
C GLU A 40 -15.44 -7.34 4.67
N GLY A 41 -15.85 -6.71 3.57
CA GLY A 41 -17.07 -7.06 2.86
C GLY A 41 -16.84 -8.09 1.75
N ASP A 42 -17.93 -8.45 1.08
CA ASP A 42 -17.90 -9.33 -0.09
C ASP A 42 -17.69 -8.56 -1.40
N GLY A 43 -17.30 -9.30 -2.43
CA GLY A 43 -17.20 -8.80 -3.80
C GLY A 43 -16.12 -7.75 -4.00
N ASP A 44 -16.46 -6.72 -4.78
CA ASP A 44 -15.49 -5.83 -5.41
C ASP A 44 -15.30 -4.48 -4.69
N GLY A 45 -15.89 -4.31 -3.50
CA GLY A 45 -15.85 -3.07 -2.71
C GLY A 45 -14.44 -2.64 -2.27
N TRP A 46 -13.48 -3.56 -2.22
CA TRP A 46 -12.06 -3.25 -2.01
C TRP A 46 -11.49 -2.25 -3.02
N ARG A 47 -12.09 -2.11 -4.22
CA ARG A 47 -11.65 -1.13 -5.22
C ARG A 47 -11.75 0.31 -4.70
N ALA A 48 -12.70 0.61 -3.82
CA ALA A 48 -12.81 1.90 -3.15
C ALA A 48 -11.59 2.21 -2.25
N LEU A 49 -10.86 1.18 -1.83
CA LEU A 49 -9.64 1.31 -1.02
C LEU A 49 -8.37 1.46 -1.86
N MET A 50 -8.44 1.51 -3.19
CA MET A 50 -7.25 1.69 -4.04
C MET A 50 -6.50 2.99 -3.76
N GLU A 51 -7.20 4.12 -3.77
CA GLU A 51 -6.56 5.41 -3.50
C GLU A 51 -6.13 5.54 -2.03
N PRO A 52 -6.93 5.10 -1.03
CA PRO A 52 -6.45 4.95 0.35
C PRO A 52 -5.17 4.11 0.47
N ALA A 53 -5.07 2.97 -0.21
CA ALA A 53 -3.89 2.11 -0.17
C ALA A 53 -2.66 2.80 -0.79
N ARG A 54 -2.85 3.56 -1.89
CA ARG A 54 -1.77 4.38 -2.48
C ARG A 54 -1.31 5.48 -1.52
N ARG A 55 -2.23 6.16 -0.83
CA ARG A 55 -1.87 7.17 0.19
C ARG A 55 -1.13 6.56 1.38
N ALA A 56 -1.57 5.40 1.87
CA ALA A 56 -0.86 4.67 2.92
C ALA A 56 0.57 4.33 2.50
N ALA A 57 0.74 3.78 1.29
CA ALA A 57 2.07 3.49 0.75
C ALA A 57 2.93 4.76 0.63
N ARG A 58 2.37 5.89 0.20
CA ARG A 58 3.07 7.19 0.16
C ARG A 58 3.57 7.64 1.53
N ARG A 59 2.72 7.54 2.57
CA ARG A 59 3.14 7.91 3.93
C ARG A 59 4.23 7.00 4.46
N LEU A 60 4.19 5.70 4.15
CA LEU A 60 5.27 4.77 4.48
C LEU A 60 6.58 5.08 3.72
N VAL A 61 6.51 5.56 2.47
CA VAL A 61 7.70 6.07 1.76
C VAL A 61 8.26 7.29 2.49
N THR A 62 7.41 8.25 2.86
CA THR A 62 7.83 9.44 3.65
C THR A 62 8.45 9.05 4.99
N ALA A 63 7.97 7.98 5.61
CA ALA A 63 8.51 7.43 6.85
C ALA A 63 9.82 6.64 6.68
N GLY A 64 10.26 6.36 5.44
CA GLY A 64 11.47 5.58 5.17
C GLY A 64 11.30 4.06 5.37
N GLU A 65 10.07 3.57 5.43
CA GLU A 65 9.78 2.14 5.69
C GLU A 65 9.72 1.31 4.39
N VAL A 66 9.24 1.94 3.30
CA VAL A 66 9.05 1.28 2.01
C VAL A 66 9.51 2.14 0.85
N GLU A 67 9.66 1.51 -0.31
CA GLU A 67 9.85 2.14 -1.61
C GLU A 67 8.72 1.74 -2.55
N ILE A 68 8.37 2.67 -3.44
CA ILE A 68 7.50 2.39 -4.57
C ILE A 68 8.35 2.26 -5.84
N THR A 69 8.06 1.23 -6.61
CA THR A 69 8.69 0.98 -7.92
C THR A 69 7.64 0.80 -9.01
N GLN A 70 8.01 1.16 -10.23
CA GLN A 70 7.24 0.93 -11.45
C GLN A 70 8.19 0.44 -12.54
N GLY A 71 7.86 -0.66 -13.22
CA GLY A 71 8.78 -1.31 -14.15
C GLY A 71 10.13 -1.70 -13.50
N GLY A 72 10.12 -2.02 -12.20
CA GLY A 72 11.32 -2.38 -11.42
C GLY A 72 12.20 -1.20 -10.97
N ARG A 73 11.90 0.04 -11.37
CA ARG A 73 12.65 1.25 -10.98
C ARG A 73 11.93 1.99 -9.88
N ARG A 74 12.69 2.55 -8.91
CA ARG A 74 12.12 3.49 -7.92
C ARG A 74 11.51 4.68 -8.67
N VAL A 75 10.35 5.13 -8.22
CA VAL A 75 9.63 6.27 -8.80
C VAL A 75 9.15 7.20 -7.70
N ASP A 76 8.89 8.46 -8.04
CA ASP A 76 8.15 9.35 -7.15
C ASP A 76 6.72 8.82 -6.98
N PRO A 77 6.31 8.47 -5.75
CA PRO A 77 4.95 8.01 -5.48
C PRO A 77 3.83 9.00 -5.80
N ALA A 78 4.12 10.30 -5.81
CA ALA A 78 3.16 11.36 -6.12
C ALA A 78 2.87 11.44 -7.62
N GLU A 79 3.84 11.06 -8.46
CA GLU A 79 3.75 11.15 -9.92
C GLU A 79 3.41 9.81 -10.58
N ALA A 80 3.61 8.69 -9.87
CA ALA A 80 3.42 7.35 -10.40
C ALA A 80 1.97 7.07 -10.82
N ARG A 81 1.76 6.87 -12.13
CA ARG A 81 0.47 6.50 -12.73
C ARG A 81 0.46 5.04 -13.14
N GLY A 82 -0.65 4.36 -12.88
CA GLY A 82 -0.83 2.97 -13.26
C GLY A 82 -0.25 1.98 -12.23
N PRO A 83 0.03 0.73 -12.64
CA PRO A 83 0.48 -0.32 -11.75
C PRO A 83 1.82 -0.01 -11.08
N ILE A 84 1.84 -0.06 -9.75
CA ILE A 84 3.03 0.12 -8.93
C ILE A 84 3.27 -1.09 -8.04
N ARG A 85 4.52 -1.26 -7.60
CA ARG A 85 4.92 -2.23 -6.59
C ARG A 85 5.46 -1.51 -5.37
N ILE A 86 5.16 -2.06 -4.20
CA ILE A 86 5.65 -1.59 -2.90
C ILE A 86 6.61 -2.66 -2.38
N ARG A 87 7.76 -2.25 -1.85
CA ARG A 87 8.77 -3.13 -1.24
C ARG A 87 9.40 -2.44 -0.04
N ARG A 88 10.04 -3.16 0.85
CA ARG A 88 10.81 -2.55 1.96
C ARG A 88 12.01 -1.78 1.44
N VAL A 89 12.40 -0.75 2.19
CA VAL A 89 13.73 -0.15 2.00
C VAL A 89 14.79 -1.20 2.28
N ARG A 90 15.86 -1.20 1.47
CA ARG A 90 17.03 -2.06 1.66
C ARG A 90 18.09 -1.39 2.49
#